data_AF-A0A9D9BWY9-F1
#
_entry.id   AF-A0A9D9BWY9-F1
#
_cell.length_a   1.000
_cell.length_b   1.000
_cell.length_c   1.000
_cell.angle_alpha   90.00
_cell.angle_beta   90.00
_cell.angle_gamma   90.00
#
_symmetry.space_group_name_H-M   'P 1'
#
loop_
_entity.id
_entity.type
_entity.pdbx_description
1 polymer ?
#
loop_
_entity_poly.entity_id
_entity_poly.type
_entity_poly.pdbx_seq_one_letter_code
_entity_poly.pdbx_strand_id
1 'polypeptide(L)'
;YDILKKMSTLLQTHALEDILDMLFDDAEIVGKLDINFLCPCNKDRFSEGLLTLSKKDLEEMIEDGKPIETICHYCGERYEFSVDELKEILSKKGK
;
A
#
# COMPACT_ATOMS: atom_id res chain seq x y z
N TYR A 1 18.59 -22.49 -27.38
CA TYR A 1 18.28 -21.40 -26.45
C TYR A 1 16.89 -20.78 -26.65
N ASP A 2 16.08 -21.27 -27.60
CA ASP A 2 14.72 -20.75 -27.90
C ASP A 2 13.60 -21.56 -27.19
N ILE A 3 13.93 -22.21 -26.06
CA ILE A 3 13.11 -23.27 -25.45
C ILE A 3 12.24 -22.74 -24.30
N LEU A 4 12.58 -21.58 -23.74
CA LEU A 4 11.85 -21.02 -22.61
C LEU A 4 10.71 -20.12 -23.09
N LYS A 5 9.50 -20.67 -23.11
CA LYS A 5 8.27 -19.89 -23.23
C LYS A 5 8.25 -18.79 -22.16
N LYS A 6 7.57 -17.67 -22.43
CA LYS A 6 7.43 -16.56 -21.48
C LYS A 6 6.77 -17.07 -20.18
N MET A 7 7.40 -16.80 -19.04
CA MET A 7 6.91 -17.22 -17.72
C MET A 7 5.46 -16.77 -17.46
N SER A 8 5.10 -15.55 -17.90
CA SER A 8 3.72 -15.05 -17.78
C SER A 8 2.69 -15.90 -18.51
N THR A 9 3.07 -16.55 -19.61
CA THR A 9 2.19 -17.48 -20.34
C THR A 9 2.12 -18.85 -19.67
N LEU A 10 3.24 -19.32 -19.10
CA LEU A 10 3.27 -20.60 -18.38
C LEU A 10 2.41 -20.56 -17.13
N LEU A 11 2.52 -19.49 -16.33
CA LEU A 11 1.74 -19.27 -15.10
C LEU A 11 0.22 -19.17 -15.33
N GLN A 12 -0.23 -18.95 -16.56
CA GLN A 12 -1.66 -18.94 -16.90
C GLN A 12 -2.25 -20.33 -17.08
N THR A 13 -1.43 -21.36 -17.30
CA THR A 13 -1.87 -22.68 -17.76
C THR A 13 -1.35 -23.84 -16.92
N HIS A 14 -0.36 -23.62 -16.06
CA HIS A 14 0.30 -24.65 -15.26
C HIS A 14 0.50 -24.15 -13.82
N ALA A 15 0.53 -25.06 -12.85
CA ALA A 15 0.98 -24.71 -11.50
C ALA A 15 2.49 -24.45 -11.49
N LEU A 16 3.00 -23.77 -10.46
CA LEU A 16 4.42 -23.42 -10.37
C LEU A 16 5.31 -24.67 -10.28
N GLU A 17 4.82 -25.69 -9.60
CA GLU A 17 5.46 -27.00 -9.44
C GLU A 17 5.60 -27.72 -10.78
N ASP A 18 4.53 -27.75 -11.58
CA ASP A 18 4.56 -28.35 -12.92
C ASP A 18 5.57 -27.62 -13.83
N ILE A 19 5.67 -26.30 -13.70
CA ILE A 19 6.65 -25.50 -14.45
C ILE A 19 8.08 -25.85 -14.03
N LEU A 20 8.33 -26.13 -12.74
CA LEU A 20 9.66 -26.53 -12.27
C LEU A 20 10.08 -27.88 -12.86
N ASP A 21 9.19 -28.87 -12.83
CA ASP A 21 9.43 -30.22 -13.38
C ASP A 21 9.63 -30.20 -14.91
N MET A 22 9.02 -29.25 -15.61
CA MET A 22 9.22 -29.06 -17.05
C MET A 22 10.57 -28.43 -17.40
N LEU A 23 11.17 -27.66 -16.47
CA LEU A 23 12.37 -26.87 -16.72
C LEU A 23 13.65 -27.52 -16.20
N PHE A 24 13.54 -28.37 -15.17
CA PHE A 24 14.67 -28.99 -14.49
C PHE A 24 14.35 -30.46 -14.22
N ASP A 25 15.28 -31.35 -14.59
CA ASP A 25 15.09 -32.80 -14.44
C ASP A 25 15.25 -33.29 -12.98
N ASP A 26 15.90 -32.51 -12.11
CA ASP A 26 16.29 -32.88 -10.74
C ASP A 26 15.89 -31.84 -9.67
N ALA A 27 14.88 -31.01 -9.95
CA ALA A 27 14.40 -30.03 -8.98
C ALA A 27 13.66 -30.68 -7.80
N GLU A 28 13.91 -30.17 -6.59
CA GLU A 28 13.22 -30.59 -5.37
C GLU A 28 12.59 -29.37 -4.67
N ILE A 29 11.31 -29.48 -4.31
CA ILE A 29 10.59 -28.42 -3.59
C ILE A 29 10.88 -28.54 -2.10
N VAL A 30 11.65 -27.59 -1.57
CA VAL A 30 12.04 -27.54 -0.15
C VAL A 30 10.99 -26.88 0.75
N GLY A 31 9.99 -26.21 0.19
CA GLY A 31 8.93 -25.55 0.94
C GLY A 31 8.04 -24.66 0.08
N LYS A 32 6.89 -24.28 0.64
CA LYS A 32 5.95 -23.35 0.02
C LYS A 32 5.67 -22.19 0.97
N LEU A 33 5.55 -20.99 0.41
CA LEU A 33 5.26 -19.77 1.14
C LEU A 33 4.09 -19.06 0.46
N ASP A 34 3.07 -18.74 1.24
CA ASP A 34 1.99 -17.90 0.76
C ASP A 34 2.48 -16.45 0.66
N ILE A 35 2.41 -15.90 -0.55
CA ILE A 35 2.81 -14.53 -0.83
C ILE A 35 1.55 -13.70 -1.04
N ASN A 36 1.42 -12.65 -0.25
CA ASN A 36 0.32 -11.71 -0.34
C ASN A 36 0.87 -10.28 -0.38
N PHE A 37 0.20 -9.40 -1.12
CA PHE A 37 0.44 -7.98 -1.02
C PHE A 37 -0.16 -7.45 0.29
N LEU A 38 0.66 -6.80 1.12
CA LEU A 38 0.23 -6.20 2.39
C LEU A 38 0.82 -4.79 2.52
N CYS A 39 -0.05 -3.80 2.74
CA CYS A 39 0.37 -2.44 3.08
C CYS A 39 -0.06 -2.10 4.52
N PRO A 40 0.89 -1.71 5.41
CA PRO A 40 0.59 -1.45 6.83
C PRO A 40 0.13 0.00 7.08
N CYS A 41 -0.37 0.69 6.05
CA CYS A 41 -0.89 2.04 6.19
C CYS A 41 -2.20 2.02 6.98
N ASN A 42 -2.48 3.11 7.70
CA ASN A 42 -3.71 3.30 8.43
C ASN A 42 -3.97 4.80 8.62
N LYS A 43 -5.19 5.15 9.05
CA LYS A 43 -5.61 6.55 9.24
C LYS A 43 -4.75 7.29 10.26
N ASP A 44 -4.33 6.62 11.34
CA ASP A 44 -3.51 7.22 12.39
C ASP A 44 -2.15 7.69 11.86
N ARG A 45 -1.48 6.87 11.04
CA ARG A 45 -0.23 7.25 10.37
C ARG A 45 -0.37 8.45 9.44
N PHE A 46 -1.51 8.55 8.74
CA PHE A 46 -1.78 9.74 7.93
C PHE A 46 -2.06 10.96 8.80
N SER A 47 -2.71 10.78 9.96
CA SER A 47 -2.91 11.88 10.92
C SER A 47 -1.58 12.43 11.45
N GLU A 48 -0.59 11.56 11.70
CA GLU A 48 0.77 11.97 12.07
C GLU A 48 1.47 12.74 10.94
N GLY A 49 1.27 12.32 9.69
CA GLY A 49 1.76 13.06 8.53
C GLY A 49 1.15 14.47 8.44
N LEU A 50 -0.16 14.61 8.69
CA LEU A 50 -0.84 15.91 8.70
C LEU A 50 -0.29 16.83 9.80
N LEU A 51 0.14 16.31 10.96
CA LEU A 51 0.80 17.11 12.01
C LEU A 51 2.09 17.79 11.54
N THR A 52 2.76 17.24 10.52
CA THR A 52 4.02 17.78 9.98
C THR A 52 3.85 18.98 9.06
N LEU A 53 2.65 19.21 8.51
CA LEU A 53 2.33 20.40 7.70
C LEU A 53 2.52 21.67 8.52
N SER A 54 2.57 22.87 7.92
CA SER A 54 2.65 24.10 8.71
C SER A 54 1.33 24.38 9.45
N LYS A 55 1.37 25.21 10.51
CA LYS A 55 0.13 25.53 11.27
C LYS A 55 -0.88 26.23 10.36
N LYS A 56 -0.36 27.13 9.52
CA LYS A 56 -1.12 27.90 8.54
C LYS A 56 -1.81 26.99 7.53
N ASP A 57 -1.13 25.98 6.98
CA ASP A 57 -1.73 25.06 6.01
C ASP A 57 -2.91 24.29 6.61
N LEU A 58 -2.78 23.82 7.86
CA LEU A 58 -3.88 23.15 8.57
C LEU A 58 -5.03 24.10 8.88
N GLU A 59 -4.74 25.36 9.24
CA GLU A 59 -5.77 26.39 9.45
C GLU A 59 -6.54 26.69 8.16
N GLU A 60 -5.85 26.85 7.03
CA GLU A 60 -6.48 27.04 5.71
C GLU A 60 -7.38 25.86 5.33
N MET A 61 -6.94 24.61 5.56
CA MET A 61 -7.76 23.42 5.33
C MET A 61 -9.04 23.38 6.19
N ILE A 62 -8.99 23.89 7.42
CA ILE A 62 -10.15 23.98 8.32
C ILE A 62 -11.10 25.09 7.87
N GLU A 63 -10.57 26.25 7.45
CA GLU A 63 -11.34 27.39 6.96
C GLU A 63 -12.10 27.10 5.68
N ASP A 64 -11.51 26.27 4.79
CA ASP A 64 -12.19 25.76 3.59
C ASP A 64 -13.48 24.98 3.91
N GLY A 65 -13.63 24.51 5.16
CA GLY A 65 -14.86 23.92 5.68
C GLY A 65 -15.24 22.59 5.03
N LYS A 66 -14.30 21.94 4.34
CA LYS A 66 -14.49 20.68 3.62
C LYS A 66 -13.58 19.60 4.19
N PRO A 67 -14.01 18.33 4.15
CA PRO A 67 -13.11 17.22 4.46
C PRO A 67 -11.96 17.17 3.43
N ILE A 68 -10.81 16.67 3.87
CA ILE A 68 -9.67 16.40 3.00
C ILE A 68 -9.49 14.90 2.82
N GLU A 69 -8.97 14.51 1.66
CA GLU A 69 -8.63 13.12 1.37
C GLU A 69 -7.11 12.96 1.28
N THR A 70 -6.57 11.94 1.94
CA THR A 70 -5.20 11.47 1.72
C THR A 70 -5.23 10.11 1.05
N ILE A 71 -4.26 9.89 0.15
CA ILE A 71 -4.16 8.64 -0.62
C ILE A 71 -2.81 8.01 -0.32
N CYS A 72 -2.82 6.72 0.04
CA CYS A 72 -1.58 5.98 0.17
C CYS A 72 -0.94 5.75 -1.21
N HIS A 73 0.26 6.28 -1.41
CA HIS A 73 1.00 6.08 -2.67
C HIS A 73 1.39 4.62 -2.94
N TYR A 74 1.36 3.74 -1.93
CA TYR A 74 1.74 2.34 -2.06
C TYR A 74 0.56 1.42 -2.41
N CYS A 75 -0.52 1.49 -1.63
CA CYS A 75 -1.70 0.62 -1.86
C CYS A 75 -2.89 1.32 -2.49
N GLY A 76 -2.90 2.65 -2.58
CA GLY A 76 -4.02 3.43 -3.11
C GLY A 76 -5.19 3.63 -2.15
N GLU A 77 -5.10 3.15 -0.91
CA GLU A 77 -6.14 3.34 0.12
C GLU A 77 -6.38 4.83 0.39
N ARG A 78 -7.66 5.19 0.58
CA ARG A 78 -8.11 6.58 0.75
C ARG A 78 -8.58 6.82 2.17
N TYR A 79 -8.05 7.86 2.81
CA TYR A 79 -8.41 8.25 4.16
C TYR A 79 -8.98 9.67 4.13
N GLU A 80 -10.26 9.78 4.46
CA GLU A 80 -10.93 11.08 4.59
C GLU A 80 -10.78 11.60 6.02
N PHE A 81 -10.40 12.87 6.16
CA PHE A 81 -10.35 13.59 7.43
C PHE A 81 -11.39 14.69 7.42
N SER A 82 -12.32 14.62 8.37
CA SER A 82 -13.32 15.66 8.59
C SER A 82 -12.70 16.92 9.17
N VAL A 83 -13.42 18.05 9.06
CA VAL A 83 -12.99 19.33 9.63
C VAL A 83 -12.76 19.22 11.15
N ASP A 84 -13.54 18.41 11.86
CA ASP A 84 -13.36 18.22 13.30
C ASP A 84 -12.10 17.40 13.62
N GLU A 85 -11.79 16.36 12.83
CA GLU A 85 -10.53 15.63 12.95
C GLU A 85 -9.31 16.54 12.65
N LEU A 86 -9.43 17.45 11.68
CA LEU A 86 -8.39 18.46 11.41
C LEU A 86 -8.17 19.41 12.59
N LYS A 87 -9.25 19.85 13.26
CA LYS A 87 -9.14 20.65 14.50
C LYS A 87 -8.46 19.87 15.61
N GLU A 88 -8.77 18.58 15.77
CA GLU A 88 -8.13 17.71 16.75
C GLU A 88 -6.62 17.56 16.45
N ILE A 89 -6.25 17.36 15.19
CA ILE A 89 -4.86 17.30 14.73
C ILE A 89 -4.14 18.62 15.05
N LEU A 90 -4.74 19.77 14.72
CA LEU A 90 -4.17 21.09 15.02
C LEU A 90 -3.97 21.29 16.54
N SER A 91 -4.88 20.79 17.37
CA SER A 91 -4.78 20.89 18.83
C SER A 91 -3.59 20.09 19.41
N LYS A 92 -3.21 18.98 18.77
CA LYS A 92 -2.10 18.12 19.19
C LYS A 92 -0.73 18.72 18.86
N LYS A 93 -0.65 19.60 17.85
CA LYS A 93 0.60 20.22 17.38
C LYS A 93 1.27 21.19 18.36
N GLY A 94 0.52 21.69 19.35
CA GLY A 94 1.00 22.65 20.34
C GLY A 94 1.42 22.05 21.69
N LYS A 95 1.45 20.73 21.82
CA LYS A 95 2.01 20.02 22.98
C LYS A 95 3.42 19.53 22.66
#